data_AF-A0A420M4K0-F1
#
_entry.id   AF-A0A420M4K0-F1
#
_cell.length_a   1.000
_cell.length_b   1.000
_cell.length_c   1.000
_cell.angle_alpha   90.00
_cell.angle_beta   90.00
_cell.angle_gamma   90.00
#
_symmetry.space_group_name_H-M   'P 1'
#
loop_
_entity.id
_entity.type
_entity.pdbx_description
1 polymer ?
#
loop_
_entity_poly.entity_id
_entity_poly.type
_entity_poly.pdbx_seq_one_letter_code
_entity_poly.pdbx_strand_id
1 'polypeptide(L)'
;MSTLSPRPPRPRRPSHRRGFEIAIICALTLEADAIEALFDHHWDDDGPPFDKEPGDPNAYSTGVIGRFNVVLAYMPGMGKVNAATVASNCGKSFPGIKLALVV
;
A
#
# COMPACT_ATOMS: atom_id res chain seq x y z
N MET A 1 -26.51 -21.65 -11.66
CA MET A 1 -25.54 -21.94 -10.59
C MET A 1 -24.17 -21.45 -11.05
N SER A 2 -23.83 -20.19 -10.78
CA SER A 2 -22.54 -19.62 -11.15
C SER A 2 -21.48 -20.18 -10.21
N THR A 3 -20.58 -20.99 -10.73
CA THR A 3 -19.41 -21.48 -9.99
C THR A 3 -18.54 -20.28 -9.67
N LEU A 4 -18.49 -19.86 -8.40
CA LEU A 4 -17.44 -18.97 -7.90
C LEU A 4 -16.11 -19.66 -8.20
N SER A 5 -15.35 -19.13 -9.15
CA SER A 5 -13.95 -19.53 -9.32
C SER A 5 -13.26 -19.40 -7.96
N PRO A 6 -12.44 -20.37 -7.54
CA PRO A 6 -11.71 -20.25 -6.29
C PRO A 6 -10.94 -18.93 -6.32
N ARG A 7 -11.16 -18.08 -5.31
CA ARG A 7 -10.39 -16.85 -5.15
C ARG A 7 -8.91 -17.26 -5.20
N PRO A 8 -8.07 -16.64 -6.06
CA PRO A 8 -6.69 -17.04 -6.19
C PRO A 8 -6.04 -17.06 -4.80
N PRO A 9 -5.15 -18.02 -4.51
CA PRO A 9 -4.53 -18.13 -3.21
C PRO A 9 -3.87 -16.80 -2.85
N ARG A 10 -4.07 -16.36 -1.61
CA ARG A 10 -3.53 -15.09 -1.11
C ARG A 10 -2.00 -15.11 -1.28
N PRO A 11 -1.38 -14.00 -1.71
CA PRO A 11 0.07 -13.90 -1.76
C PRO A 11 0.65 -14.13 -0.37
N ARG A 12 1.87 -14.68 -0.32
CA ARG A 12 2.61 -14.80 0.95
C ARG A 12 3.10 -13.43 1.38
N ARG A 13 3.21 -13.23 2.71
CA ARG A 13 3.83 -12.03 3.27
C ARG A 13 5.20 -11.82 2.64
N PRO A 14 5.48 -10.64 2.05
CA PRO A 14 6.81 -10.31 1.57
C PRO A 14 7.85 -10.44 2.68
N SER A 15 9.03 -10.97 2.37
CA SER A 15 10.15 -10.95 3.31
C SER A 15 10.72 -9.53 3.46
N HIS A 16 10.65 -8.71 2.40
CA HIS A 16 11.25 -7.37 2.30
C HIS A 16 10.32 -6.39 1.57
N ARG A 17 10.55 -5.08 1.76
CA ARG A 17 9.81 -3.96 1.11
C ARG A 17 9.83 -3.97 -0.42
N ARG A 18 10.77 -4.69 -1.03
CA ARG A 18 10.83 -4.92 -2.48
C ARG A 18 9.70 -5.81 -3.02
N GLY A 19 8.99 -6.54 -2.15
CA GLY A 19 7.88 -7.42 -2.54
C GLY A 19 6.54 -6.71 -2.75
N PHE A 20 6.52 -5.39 -2.64
CA PHE A 20 5.37 -4.54 -2.96
C PHE A 20 5.57 -3.91 -4.32
N GLU A 21 4.62 -4.10 -5.22
CA GLU A 21 4.69 -3.59 -6.60
C GLU A 21 3.68 -2.47 -6.87
N ILE A 22 2.68 -2.32 -6.00
CA ILE A 22 1.57 -1.36 -6.14
C ILE A 22 1.52 -0.47 -4.89
N ALA A 23 1.49 0.84 -5.12
CA ALA A 23 1.23 1.84 -4.10
C ALA A 23 -0.09 2.56 -4.41
N ILE A 24 -0.89 2.80 -3.39
CA ILE A 24 -2.08 3.66 -3.44
C ILE A 24 -1.81 4.84 -2.51
N ILE A 25 -1.93 6.05 -3.04
CA ILE A 25 -1.61 7.29 -2.34
C ILE A 25 -2.92 8.06 -2.15
N CYS A 26 -3.34 8.24 -0.90
CA CYS A 26 -4.60 8.87 -0.55
C CYS A 26 -4.36 10.28 -0.02
N ALA A 27 -5.11 11.24 -0.58
CA ALA A 27 -5.07 12.64 -0.20
C ALA A 27 -5.92 12.93 1.04
N LEU A 28 -7.00 12.17 1.23
CA LEU A 28 -7.98 12.32 2.30
C LEU A 28 -8.12 11.04 3.14
N THR A 29 -8.48 11.20 4.40
CA THR A 29 -8.77 10.07 5.31
C THR A 29 -9.87 9.17 4.76
N LEU A 30 -10.94 9.76 4.19
CA LEU A 30 -12.05 8.99 3.62
C LEU A 30 -11.61 8.05 2.48
N GLU A 31 -10.64 8.49 1.67
CA GLU A 31 -10.07 7.64 0.61
C GLU A 31 -9.27 6.50 1.22
N ALA A 32 -8.46 6.79 2.23
CA ALA A 32 -7.65 5.80 2.91
C ALA A 32 -8.53 4.75 3.62
N ASP A 33 -9.57 5.18 4.35
CA ASP A 33 -10.55 4.30 5.00
C ASP A 33 -11.21 3.36 3.99
N ALA A 34 -11.54 3.85 2.78
CA ALA A 34 -12.11 3.04 1.72
C ALA A 34 -11.12 1.99 1.20
N ILE A 35 -9.83 2.33 1.09
CA ILE A 35 -8.79 1.38 0.66
C ILE A 35 -8.48 0.35 1.75
N GLU A 36 -8.42 0.76 3.02
CA GLU A 36 -8.27 -0.16 4.17
C GLU A 36 -9.43 -1.16 4.22
N ALA A 37 -10.67 -0.70 4.01
CA ALA A 37 -11.83 -1.59 3.93
C ALA A 37 -11.78 -2.57 2.73
N LEU A 38 -11.00 -2.27 1.70
CA LEU A 38 -10.77 -3.14 0.54
C LEU A 38 -9.61 -4.13 0.73
N PHE A 39 -8.80 -4.00 1.77
CA PHE A 39 -7.76 -4.97 2.05
C PHE A 39 -8.38 -6.33 2.40
N ASP A 40 -8.01 -7.35 1.64
CA ASP A 40 -8.33 -8.75 1.95
C ASP A 40 -7.52 -9.25 3.16
N HIS A 41 -6.40 -8.57 3.47
CA HIS A 41 -5.51 -8.87 4.58
C HIS A 41 -4.59 -7.69 4.90
N HIS A 42 -4.29 -7.46 6.19
CA HIS A 42 -3.34 -6.44 6.66
C HIS A 42 -2.05 -7.14 7.12
N TRP A 43 -0.89 -6.75 6.58
CA TRP A 43 0.38 -7.36 6.99
C TRP A 43 0.89 -6.85 8.32
N ASP A 44 0.41 -5.69 8.76
CA ASP A 44 0.77 -5.10 10.04
C ASP A 44 0.26 -5.93 11.24
N ASP A 45 -0.71 -6.83 11.02
CA ASP A 45 -1.23 -7.78 12.02
C ASP A 45 -0.38 -9.05 12.19
N ASP A 46 0.41 -9.42 11.17
CA ASP A 46 1.11 -10.71 11.10
C ASP A 46 2.54 -10.67 11.67
N GLY A 47 2.96 -9.54 12.26
CA GLY A 47 4.35 -9.29 12.62
C GLY A 47 4.72 -7.80 12.55
N PRO A 48 6.01 -7.44 12.76
CA PRO A 48 6.42 -6.05 12.80
C PRO A 48 6.05 -5.34 11.49
N PRO A 49 5.59 -4.07 11.54
CA PRO A 49 5.31 -3.29 10.34
C PRO A 49 6.51 -3.28 9.40
N PHE A 50 6.24 -3.22 8.09
CA PHE A 50 7.31 -2.93 7.15
C PHE A 50 7.79 -1.50 7.42
N ASP A 51 9.05 -1.38 7.85
CA ASP A 51 9.66 -0.09 8.12
C ASP A 51 9.75 0.77 6.83
N LYS A 52 10.26 1.99 6.92
CA LYS A 52 10.48 2.89 5.79
C LYS A 52 11.95 3.32 5.75
N GLU A 53 12.37 3.94 4.64
CA GLU A 53 13.73 4.49 4.61
C GLU A 53 13.91 5.55 5.71
N PRO A 54 15.08 5.60 6.37
CA PRO A 54 15.36 6.62 7.36
C PRO A 54 15.13 8.03 6.80
N GLY A 55 14.36 8.83 7.54
CA GLY A 55 14.03 10.21 7.13
C GLY A 55 12.79 10.32 6.23
N ASP A 56 12.14 9.22 5.87
CA ASP A 56 10.83 9.27 5.24
C ASP A 56 9.75 9.69 6.26
N PRO A 57 9.08 10.84 6.09
CA PRO A 57 8.05 11.30 7.01
C PRO A 57 6.69 10.63 6.82
N ASN A 58 6.49 9.90 5.71
CA ASN A 58 5.17 9.38 5.35
C ASN A 58 4.68 8.29 6.30
N ALA A 59 3.36 8.22 6.48
CA ALA A 59 2.72 7.05 7.09
C ALA A 59 2.36 6.04 6.00
N TYR A 60 2.44 4.75 6.35
CA TYR A 60 2.08 3.65 5.45
C TYR A 60 1.31 2.58 6.22
N SER A 61 0.42 1.92 5.50
CA SER A 61 -0.16 0.62 5.88
C SER A 61 0.13 -0.36 4.76
N THR A 62 0.24 -1.64 5.11
CA THR A 62 0.56 -2.67 4.13
C THR A 62 -0.43 -3.83 4.17
N GLY A 63 -0.78 -4.34 3.00
CA GLY A 63 -1.78 -5.40 2.94
C GLY A 63 -1.85 -6.11 1.59
N VAL A 64 -2.97 -6.79 1.41
CA VAL A 64 -3.29 -7.55 0.20
C VAL A 64 -4.59 -7.04 -0.39
N ILE A 65 -4.60 -6.76 -1.69
CA ILE A 65 -5.82 -6.61 -2.46
C ILE A 65 -5.78 -7.64 -3.60
N GLY A 66 -6.70 -8.60 -3.56
CA GLY A 66 -6.76 -9.73 -4.47
C GLY A 66 -5.48 -10.59 -4.40
N ARG A 67 -4.64 -10.49 -5.43
CA ARG A 67 -3.38 -11.24 -5.55
C ARG A 67 -2.12 -10.38 -5.38
N PHE A 68 -2.29 -9.11 -5.03
CA PHE A 68 -1.21 -8.14 -5.00
C PHE A 68 -0.90 -7.71 -3.57
N ASN A 69 0.38 -7.58 -3.25
CA ASN A 69 0.84 -6.88 -2.06
C ASN A 69 0.80 -5.38 -2.35
N VAL A 70 0.07 -4.64 -1.53
CA VAL A 70 -0.21 -3.21 -1.73
C VAL A 70 0.33 -2.41 -0.55
N VAL A 71 0.90 -1.25 -0.87
CA VAL A 71 1.23 -0.21 0.10
C VAL A 71 0.17 0.88 0.00
N LEU A 72 -0.47 1.22 1.11
CA LEU A 72 -1.31 2.40 1.24
C LEU A 72 -0.46 3.51 1.87
N ALA A 73 -0.38 4.66 1.22
CA ALA A 73 0.35 5.84 1.68
C ALA A 73 -0.61 6.99 1.99
N TYR A 74 -0.42 7.63 3.13
CA TYR A 74 -1.27 8.73 3.59
C TYR A 74 -0.59 10.08 3.31
N MET A 75 -1.28 10.96 2.61
CA MET A 75 -0.80 12.33 2.40
C MET A 75 -1.14 13.21 3.62
N PRO A 76 -0.25 14.17 3.98
CA PRO A 76 -0.55 15.15 5.04
C PRO A 76 -1.64 16.16 4.63
N GLY A 77 -2.04 16.16 3.36
CA GLY A 77 -3.10 16.98 2.82
C GLY A 77 -3.09 16.95 1.29
N MET A 78 -4.16 17.43 0.67
CA MET A 78 -4.31 17.47 -0.80
C MET A 78 -3.21 18.31 -1.49
N GLY A 79 -3.09 18.11 -2.80
CA GLY A 79 -2.29 18.96 -3.68
C GLY A 79 -1.05 18.28 -4.25
N LYS A 80 -0.59 18.80 -5.40
CA LYS A 80 0.47 18.19 -6.21
C LYS A 80 1.82 18.08 -5.49
N VAL A 81 2.16 19.06 -4.66
CA VAL A 81 3.43 19.07 -3.90
C VAL A 81 3.45 17.93 -2.88
N ASN A 82 2.35 17.76 -2.14
CA ASN A 82 2.21 16.68 -1.18
C ASN A 82 2.23 15.31 -1.89
N ALA A 83 1.45 15.17 -2.98
CA ALA A 83 1.43 13.93 -3.75
C ALA A 83 2.81 13.55 -4.31
N ALA A 84 3.55 14.50 -4.90
CA ALA A 84 4.89 14.26 -5.42
C ALA A 84 5.89 13.89 -4.32
N THR A 85 5.81 14.57 -3.17
CA THR A 85 6.68 14.29 -2.01
C THR A 85 6.42 12.89 -1.46
N VAL A 86 5.15 12.54 -1.27
CA VAL A 86 4.74 11.22 -0.78
C VAL A 86 5.16 10.14 -1.77
N ALA A 87 4.90 10.32 -3.06
CA ALA A 87 5.30 9.37 -4.10
C ALA A 87 6.82 9.16 -4.18
N SER A 88 7.60 10.24 -4.11
CA SER A 88 9.07 10.16 -4.16
C SER A 88 9.64 9.37 -2.98
N ASN A 89 9.17 9.66 -1.77
CA ASN A 89 9.59 8.95 -0.57
C ASN A 89 9.07 7.50 -0.56
N CYS A 90 7.84 7.25 -1.02
CA CYS A 90 7.30 5.91 -1.19
C CYS A 90 8.15 5.06 -2.14
N GLY A 91 8.60 5.61 -3.27
CA GLY A 91 9.50 4.90 -4.19
C GLY A 91 10.86 4.57 -3.58
N LYS A 92 11.37 5.38 -2.65
CA LYS A 92 12.60 5.07 -1.90
C LYS A 92 12.35 4.00 -0.84
N SER A 93 11.26 4.13 -0.09
CA SER A 93 10.85 3.20 0.97
C SER A 93 10.36 1.85 0.47
N PHE A 94 9.79 1.79 -0.73
CA PHE A 94 9.32 0.57 -1.36
C PHE A 94 9.90 0.49 -2.77
N PRO A 95 11.19 0.12 -2.92
CA PRO A 95 11.87 0.16 -4.21
C PRO A 95 11.36 -0.89 -5.22
N GLY A 96 10.41 -1.75 -4.83
CA GLY A 96 9.72 -2.68 -5.72
C GLY A 96 8.52 -2.08 -6.46
N ILE A 97 8.08 -0.87 -6.09
CA ILE A 97 6.90 -0.22 -6.67
C ILE A 97 7.10 0.02 -8.16
N LYS A 98 6.14 -0.46 -8.95
CA LYS A 98 6.07 -0.32 -10.41
C LYS A 98 4.86 0.53 -10.84
N LEU A 99 3.82 0.56 -10.01
CA LEU A 99 2.60 1.32 -10.24
C LEU A 99 2.23 2.08 -8.96
N ALA A 100 2.00 3.38 -9.10
CA ALA A 100 1.43 4.22 -8.04
C ALA A 100 0.12 4.83 -8.53
N LEU A 101 -0.95 4.67 -7.76
CA LEU A 101 -2.26 5.25 -8.00
C LEU A 101 -2.49 6.38 -7.00
N VAL A 102 -2.88 7.55 -7.46
CA VAL A 102 -3.30 8.66 -6.60
C VAL A 102 -4.82 8.73 -6.66
N VAL A 103 -5.45 8.75 -5.49
CA VAL A 103 -6.91 8.84 -5.32
C VAL A 103 -7.33 10.29 -5.21
#